data_AF-A0A973MAF3-F1
#
_entry.id   AF-A0A973MAF3-F1
#
_cell.length_a   1.000
_cell.length_b   1.000
_cell.length_c   1.000
_cell.angle_alpha   90.00
_cell.angle_beta   90.00
_cell.angle_gamma   90.00
#
_symmetry.space_group_name_H-M   'P 1'
#
loop_
_entity.id
_entity.type
_entity.pdbx_description
1 polymer ?
#
loop_
_entity_poly.entity_id
_entity_poly.type
_entity_poly.pdbx_seq_one_letter_code
_entity_poly.pdbx_strand_id
1 'polypeptide(L)' 'MKLPDHECPYGLLAKRMLEDAGIPFDDRLLTSRDDVEQFKSDQGVETTPQIFIDGERIGGSEELAEYLETAET' A
#
# COMPACT_ATOMS: atom_id res chain seq x y z
N MET A 1 6.57 -0.20 2.88
CA MET A 1 8.04 -0.36 2.87
C MET A 1 8.55 -0.28 4.30
N LYS A 2 9.55 -1.10 4.63
CA LYS A 2 10.23 -1.08 5.92
C LYS A 2 11.73 -1.27 5.69
N LEU A 3 12.42 -0.15 5.56
CA LEU A 3 13.88 -0.11 5.48
C LEU A 3 14.46 -0.10 6.91
N PRO A 4 15.76 -0.45 7.08
CA PRO A 4 16.40 -0.47 8.40
C PRO A 4 16.27 0.85 9.19
N ASP A 5 16.36 1.99 8.48
CA ASP A 5 16.32 3.34 9.07
C ASP A 5 15.02 4.11 8.74
N HIS A 6 14.07 3.50 8.02
CA HIS A 6 12.86 4.20 7.58
C HIS A 6 11.68 3.25 7.35
N GLU A 7 10.61 3.49 8.10
CA GLU A 7 9.31 2.86 7.87
C GLU A 7 8.35 3.90 7.26
N CYS A 8 7.65 3.54 6.19
CA CYS A 8 6.76 4.49 5.53
C CYS A 8 5.48 4.67 6.35
N PRO A 9 5.16 5.91 6.78
CA PRO A 9 3.98 6.17 7.59
C PRO A 9 2.68 5.85 6.84
N TYR A 10 2.62 6.12 5.53
CA TYR A 10 1.45 5.83 4.70
C TYR A 10 1.22 4.33 4.51
N GLY A 11 2.29 3.52 4.49
CA GLY A 11 2.17 2.06 4.47
C GLY A 11 1.56 1.51 5.75
N LEU A 12 1.96 2.05 6.90
CA LEU A 12 1.35 1.70 8.19
C LEU A 12 -0.11 2.14 8.26
N LEU A 13 -0.43 3.33 7.74
CA LEU A 13 -1.81 3.83 7.68
C LEU A 13 -2.69 2.92 6.82
N ALA A 14 -2.24 2.58 5.60
CA ALA A 14 -2.97 1.66 4.71
C ALA A 14 -3.22 0.30 5.36
N LYS A 15 -2.19 -0.26 6.01
CA LYS A 15 -2.32 -1.50 6.77
C LYS A 15 -3.38 -1.38 7.86
N ARG A 16 -3.33 -0.30 8.65
CA ARG A 16 -4.27 -0.06 9.74
C ARG A 16 -5.71 0.06 9.25
N MET A 17 -5.93 0.76 8.13
CA MET A 17 -7.26 0.91 7.53
C MET A 17 -7.86 -0.43 7.11
N LEU A 18 -7.06 -1.31 6.51
CA LEU A 18 -7.50 -2.66 6.12
C LEU A 18 -7.79 -3.54 7.35
N GLU A 19 -6.94 -3.45 8.39
CA GLU A 19 -7.16 -4.15 9.67
C GLU A 19 -8.45 -3.69 10.36
N ASP A 20 -8.70 -2.38 10.42
CA ASP A 20 -9.91 -1.81 11.03
C ASP A 20 -11.18 -2.16 10.25
N ALA A 21 -11.10 -2.24 8.91
CA ALA A 21 -12.18 -2.72 8.06
C ALA A 21 -12.39 -4.26 8.12
N GLY A 22 -11.51 -5.00 8.79
CA GLY A 22 -11.57 -6.46 8.86
C GLY A 22 -11.31 -7.16 7.52
N ILE A 23 -10.66 -6.48 6.57
CA ILE A 23 -10.37 -6.99 5.24
C ILE A 23 -9.06 -7.79 5.30
N PRO A 24 -9.02 -9.06 4.86
CA PRO A 24 -7.78 -9.80 4.75
C PRO A 24 -6.90 -9.24 3.62
N PHE A 25 -5.60 -9.09 3.87
CA PHE A 25 -4.64 -8.56 2.89
C PHE A 25 -3.30 -9.30 2.94
N ASP A 26 -2.54 -9.23 1.85
CA ASP A 26 -1.17 -9.73 1.73
C ASP A 26 -0.19 -8.54 1.79
N ASP A 27 0.60 -8.44 2.85
CA ASP A 27 1.56 -7.35 3.05
C ASP A 27 2.90 -7.65 2.36
N ARG A 28 3.11 -7.07 1.18
CA ARG A 28 4.37 -7.19 0.42
C ARG A 28 5.35 -6.08 0.80
N LEU A 29 6.12 -6.34 1.85
CA LEU A 29 7.10 -5.39 2.35
C LEU A 29 8.32 -5.27 1.42
N LEU A 30 8.57 -4.06 0.95
CA LEU A 30 9.83 -3.65 0.33
C LEU A 30 10.84 -3.32 1.44
N THR A 31 11.97 -4.05 1.49
CA THR A 31 12.92 -4.03 2.62
C THR A 31 14.25 -3.38 2.29
N SER A 32 14.55 -3.22 1.00
CA SER A 32 15.72 -2.53 0.49
C SER A 32 15.35 -1.36 -0.41
N ARG A 33 16.28 -0.39 -0.56
CA ARG A 33 16.12 0.70 -1.53
C ARG A 33 15.99 0.19 -2.95
N ASP A 34 16.74 -0.86 -3.30
CA ASP A 34 16.67 -1.49 -4.62
C ASP A 34 15.27 -2.06 -4.90
N ASP A 35 14.70 -2.80 -3.93
CA ASP A 35 13.31 -3.30 -4.02
C ASP A 35 12.32 -2.16 -4.25
N VAL A 36 12.49 -1.03 -3.57
CA VAL A 36 11.60 0.14 -3.70
C VAL A 36 11.68 0.73 -5.10
N GLU A 37 12.89 0.94 -5.61
CA GLU A 37 13.08 1.55 -6.92
C GLU A 37 12.68 0.59 -8.05
N GLN A 38 12.98 -0.71 -7.91
CA GLN A 38 12.52 -1.76 -8.82
C GLN A 38 10.99 -1.82 -8.86
N PHE A 39 10.34 -1.87 -7.69
CA PHE A 39 8.89 -1.88 -7.60
C PHE A 39 8.26 -0.64 -8.26
N LYS A 40 8.80 0.54 -7.99
CA LYS A 40 8.37 1.79 -8.61
C LYS A 40 8.49 1.75 -10.13
N SER A 41 9.62 1.26 -10.64
CA SER A 41 9.87 1.12 -12.08
C SER A 41 8.91 0.11 -12.72
N ASP A 42 8.76 -1.07 -12.14
CA ASP A 42 7.94 -2.16 -12.67
C ASP A 42 6.45 -1.80 -12.68
N GLN A 43 5.98 -1.09 -11.65
CA GLN A 43 4.60 -0.63 -11.56
C GLN A 43 4.38 0.73 -12.24
N GLY A 44 5.43 1.44 -12.65
CA GLY A 44 5.32 2.79 -13.19
C GLY A 44 4.71 3.78 -12.20
N VAL A 45 5.14 3.74 -10.93
CA VAL A 45 4.66 4.60 -9.84
C VAL A 45 5.81 5.35 -9.19
N GLU A 46 5.53 6.51 -8.62
CA GLU A 46 6.55 7.31 -7.94
C GLU A 46 6.56 7.12 -6.42
N THR A 47 5.45 6.61 -5.87
CA THR A 47 5.18 6.55 -4.43
C THR A 47 4.82 5.14 -3.97
N THR A 48 5.06 4.90 -2.69
CA THR A 48 4.59 3.71 -1.96
C THR A 48 3.87 4.18 -0.69
N PRO A 49 2.86 3.47 -0.18
CA PRO A 49 2.36 2.16 -0.61
C PRO A 49 1.58 2.22 -1.93
N GLN A 50 1.37 1.04 -2.54
CA GLN A 50 0.43 0.84 -3.64
C GLN A 50 -0.47 -0.33 -3.26
N ILE A 51 -1.78 -0.14 -3.42
CA ILE A 51 -2.81 -1.09 -3.02
C ILE A 51 -3.43 -1.70 -4.29
N PHE A 52 -3.66 -3.00 -4.22
CA PHE A 52 -4.28 -3.79 -5.28
C PHE A 52 -5.44 -4.58 -4.70
N ILE A 53 -6.55 -4.62 -5.42
CA ILE A 53 -7.76 -5.39 -5.08
C ILE A 53 -8.07 -6.28 -6.28
N ASP A 54 -8.18 -7.59 -6.07
CA ASP A 54 -8.40 -8.59 -7.13
C ASP A 54 -7.40 -8.49 -8.31
N GLY A 55 -6.18 -8.02 -8.03
CA GLY A 55 -5.12 -7.83 -9.03
C GLY A 55 -5.18 -6.50 -9.78
N GLU A 56 -6.20 -5.66 -9.55
CA GLU A 56 -6.30 -4.32 -10.09
C GLU A 56 -5.73 -3.29 -9.11
N ARG A 57 -4.89 -2.39 -9.61
CA ARG A 57 -4.30 -1.32 -8.79
C ARG A 57 -5.31 -0.23 -8.55
N ILE A 58 -5.63 0.05 -7.30
CA ILE A 58 -6.50 1.18 -6.93
C ILE A 58 -5.71 2.46 -6.68
N GLY A 59 -4.43 2.34 -6.25
CA GLY A 59 -3.55 3.49 -6.03
C GLY A 59 -2.90 3.51 -4.65
N GLY A 60 -2.71 4.70 -4.09
CA GLY A 60 -2.07 4.94 -2.80
C GLY A 60 -2.98 4.79 -1.59
N SER A 61 -2.51 5.29 -0.44
CA SER A 61 -3.29 5.27 0.80
C SER A 61 -4.54 6.17 0.74
N GLU A 62 -4.51 7.24 -0.06
CA GLU A 62 -5.66 8.14 -0.23
C GLU A 62 -6.78 7.42 -1.00
N GLU A 63 -6.46 6.82 -2.14
CA GLU A 63 -7.41 6.01 -2.92
C GLU A 63 -7.96 4.81 -2.12
N LEU A 64 -7.16 4.21 -1.24
CA LEU A 64 -7.67 3.18 -0.31
C LEU A 64 -8.70 3.76 0.68
N ALA A 65 -8.47 4.95 1.23
CA ALA A 65 -9.42 5.58 2.13
C ALA A 65 -10.75 5.84 1.40
N GLU A 66 -10.70 6.42 0.20
CA GLU A 66 -11.87 6.64 -0.65
C GLU A 66 -12.61 5.32 -0.97
N TYR A 67 -11.86 4.26 -1.29
CA TYR A 67 -12.45 2.94 -1.54
C TYR A 67 -13.23 2.43 -0.34
N LEU A 68 -12.65 2.50 0.86
CA LEU A 68 -13.30 2.01 2.08
C LEU A 68 -14.56 2.82 2.42
N GLU A 69 -14.55 4.14 2.23
CA GLU A 69 -15.75 4.96 2.42
C GLU A 69 -16.91 4.53 1.48
N THR A 70 -16.60 4.11 0.26
CA THR A 70 -17.62 3.65 -0.70
C THR A 70 -18.07 2.20 -0.50
N ALA A 71 -17.21 1.34 0.07
CA ALA A 71 -17.50 -0.08 0.30
C ALA A 71 -18.47 -0.31 1.48
N GLU A 72 -18.65 0.68 2.34
CA GLU A 72 -19.57 0.65 3.49
C GLU A 72 -21.05 0.99 3.13
N THR A 73 -21.41 1.07 1.84
CA THR A 73 -22.79 1.30 1.35
C THR A 73 -23.42 0.06 0.71
#